data_AF-A0AA37XI66-F1
#
_entry.id   AF-A0AA37XI66-F1
#
_cell.length_a   1.000
_cell.length_b   1.000
_cell.length_c   1.000
_cell.angle_alpha   90.00
_cell.angle_beta   90.00
_cell.angle_gamma   90.00
#
_symmetry.space_group_name_H-M   'P 1'
#
loop_
_entity.id
_entity.type
_entity.pdbx_description
1 polymer ?
#
loop_
_entity_poly.entity_id
_entity_poly.type
_entity_poly.pdbx_seq_one_letter_code
_entity_poly.pdbx_strand_id
1 'polypeptide(L)'
;MDTRAAASLERSAERVRHHIDHPHRAAKLGLLLGRTLTPTPMLFVRYPPSLSLVLTGRKLSGDDELGHQEWGPDRFLITPVDLPLIARVLEVGQQGDFCR
;
A
#
# COMPACT_ATOMS: atom_id res chain seq x y z
N MET A 1 0.43 12.88 -11.36
CA MET A 1 -0.86 12.96 -10.64
C MET A 1 -1.28 14.43 -10.50
N ASP A 2 -2.58 14.75 -10.46
CA ASP A 2 -3.05 16.14 -10.18
C ASP A 2 -2.65 16.57 -8.75
N THR A 3 -2.28 17.85 -8.58
CA THR A 3 -1.81 18.46 -7.33
C THR A 3 -2.80 18.26 -6.17
N ARG A 4 -4.11 18.29 -6.44
CA ARG A 4 -5.14 18.05 -5.42
C ARG A 4 -5.14 16.61 -4.92
N ALA A 5 -4.99 15.64 -5.83
CA ALA A 5 -4.92 14.23 -5.50
C ALA A 5 -3.64 13.93 -4.70
N ALA A 6 -2.50 14.51 -5.10
CA ALA A 6 -1.26 14.46 -4.34
C ALA A 6 -1.45 15.00 -2.91
N ALA A 7 -1.95 16.22 -2.75
CA ALA A 7 -2.17 16.78 -1.42
C ALA A 7 -3.13 15.94 -0.55
N SER A 8 -4.09 15.25 -1.17
CA SER A 8 -5.00 14.35 -0.45
C SER A 8 -4.32 13.04 -0.02
N LEU A 9 -3.46 12.50 -0.88
CA LEU A 9 -2.69 11.30 -0.59
C LEU A 9 -1.74 11.54 0.59
N GLU A 10 -1.01 12.64 0.58
CA GLU A 10 -0.05 13.02 1.61
C GLU A 10 -0.74 13.22 2.97
N ARG A 11 -1.90 13.87 3.00
CA ARG A 11 -2.73 13.95 4.22
C ARG A 11 -3.19 12.58 4.70
N SER A 12 -3.48 11.66 3.79
CA SER A 12 -3.91 10.30 4.14
C SER A 12 -2.76 9.48 4.71
N ALA A 13 -1.57 9.58 4.10
CA ALA A 13 -0.33 9.01 4.59
C ALA A 13 -0.01 9.50 6.01
N GLU A 14 -0.11 10.81 6.26
CA GLU A 14 0.13 11.39 7.57
C GLU A 14 -0.85 10.87 8.64
N ARG A 15 -2.14 10.78 8.30
CA ARG A 15 -3.15 10.22 9.22
C ARG A 15 -2.87 8.76 9.54
N VAL A 16 -2.47 7.97 8.55
CA VAL A 16 -2.11 6.56 8.77
C VAL A 16 -0.87 6.48 9.64
N ARG A 17 0.17 7.28 9.40
CA ARG A 17 1.38 7.34 10.22
C ARG A 17 1.07 7.54 11.71
N HIS A 18 0.15 8.45 12.04
CA HIS A 18 -0.28 8.69 13.42
C HIS A 18 -1.13 7.58 14.05
N HIS A 19 -1.70 6.69 13.24
CA HIS A 19 -2.65 5.67 13.69
C HIS A 19 -2.23 4.23 13.36
N ILE A 20 -1.06 4.05 12.77
CA ILE A 20 -0.60 2.74 12.28
C ILE A 20 -0.49 1.71 13.41
N ASP A 21 -0.16 2.16 14.63
CA ASP A 21 -0.06 1.32 15.81
C ASP A 21 -1.42 1.09 16.52
N HIS A 22 -2.52 1.53 15.90
CA HIS A 22 -3.88 1.38 16.42
C HIS A 22 -4.80 0.60 15.45
N PRO A 23 -4.47 -0.65 15.10
CA PRO A 23 -5.20 -1.42 14.08
C PRO A 23 -6.69 -1.64 14.42
N HIS A 24 -7.04 -1.65 15.71
CA HIS A 24 -8.43 -1.73 16.18
C HIS A 24 -9.30 -0.56 15.69
N ARG A 25 -8.72 0.61 15.40
CA ARG A 25 -9.46 1.76 14.85
C ARG A 25 -9.87 1.52 13.40
N ALA A 26 -8.99 0.91 12.60
CA ALA A 26 -9.29 0.50 11.23
C ALA A 26 -10.35 -0.61 11.22
N ALA A 27 -10.23 -1.59 12.12
CA ALA A 27 -11.18 -2.70 12.21
C ALA A 27 -12.62 -2.23 12.49
N LYS A 28 -12.82 -1.19 13.32
CA LYS A 28 -14.14 -0.58 13.55
C LYS A 28 -14.80 0.02 12.30
N LEU A 29 -14.00 0.30 11.27
CA LEU A 29 -14.46 0.81 9.98
C LEU A 29 -14.57 -0.29 8.92
N GLY A 30 -14.39 -1.57 9.30
CA GLY A 30 -14.34 -2.69 8.36
C GLY A 30 -13.07 -2.72 7.50
N LEU A 31 -12.01 -2.02 7.91
CA LEU A 31 -10.74 -1.93 7.20
C LEU A 31 -9.67 -2.78 7.88
N LEU A 32 -8.78 -3.35 7.06
CA LEU A 32 -7.54 -3.99 7.54
C LEU A 32 -6.38 -3.02 7.38
N LEU A 33 -5.58 -2.89 8.43
CA LEU A 33 -4.38 -2.07 8.43
C LEU A 33 -3.16 -2.96 8.65
N GLY A 34 -2.28 -3.02 7.65
CA GLY A 34 -1.02 -3.74 7.70
C GLY A 34 0.17 -2.79 7.70
N ARG A 35 1.20 -3.11 8.49
CA ARG A 35 2.48 -2.39 8.52
C ARG A 35 3.61 -3.36 8.23
N THR A 36 4.47 -3.01 7.28
CA THR A 36 5.72 -3.72 7.02
C THR A 36 6.87 -2.75 7.25
N LEU A 37 7.82 -3.15 8.10
CA LEU A 37 8.93 -2.30 8.54
C LEU A 37 10.23 -2.52 7.75
N THR A 38 10.28 -3.58 6.95
CA THR A 38 11.44 -3.95 6.15
C THR A 38 11.00 -4.40 4.76
N PRO A 39 11.86 -4.34 3.74
CA PRO A 39 11.60 -5.00 2.48
C PRO A 39 11.26 -6.47 2.69
N THR A 40 10.39 -7.01 1.83
CA THR A 40 9.98 -8.40 1.89
C THR A 40 10.53 -9.18 0.70
N PRO A 41 10.72 -10.50 0.81
CA PRO A 41 10.85 -11.34 -0.37
C PRO A 41 9.59 -11.25 -1.23
N MET A 42 9.68 -11.81 -2.44
CA MET A 42 8.54 -11.99 -3.32
C MET A 42 7.60 -13.04 -2.72
N LEU A 43 6.36 -12.64 -2.44
CA LEU A 43 5.37 -13.49 -1.78
C LEU A 43 4.13 -13.64 -2.66
N PHE A 44 3.61 -14.86 -2.73
CA PHE A 44 2.29 -15.13 -3.27
C PHE A 44 1.23 -14.71 -2.26
N VAL A 45 0.32 -13.83 -2.64
CA VAL A 45 -0.80 -13.40 -1.80
C VAL A 45 -2.08 -13.47 -2.60
N ARG A 46 -3.06 -14.21 -2.09
CA ARG A 46 -4.42 -14.20 -2.62
C ARG A 46 -5.27 -13.27 -1.75
N TYR A 47 -5.62 -12.12 -2.29
CA TYR A 47 -6.53 -11.19 -1.63
C TYR A 47 -7.98 -11.54 -1.99
N PRO A 48 -8.92 -11.53 -1.02
CA PRO A 48 -10.33 -11.40 -1.39
C PRO A 48 -10.54 -10.07 -2.14
N PRO A 49 -11.65 -9.90 -2.90
CA PRO A 49 -11.99 -8.63 -3.53
C PRO A 49 -11.87 -7.48 -2.52
N SER A 50 -10.92 -6.58 -2.75
CA SER A 50 -10.57 -5.54 -1.79
C SER A 50 -10.03 -4.29 -2.48
N LEU A 51 -10.04 -3.18 -1.75
CA LEU A 51 -9.38 -1.95 -2.13
C LEU A 51 -8.15 -1.78 -1.24
N SER A 52 -6.97 -1.69 -1.84
CA SER A 52 -5.70 -1.52 -1.13
C SER A 52 -5.06 -0.19 -1.52
N LEU A 53 -4.47 0.49 -0.54
CA LEU A 53 -3.77 1.77 -0.72
C LEU A 53 -2.34 1.64 -0.20
N VAL A 54 -1.35 2.05 -1.00
CA VAL A 54 0.04 2.24 -0.55
C VAL A 54 0.17 3.68 -0.09
N LEU A 55 0.40 3.87 1.21
CA LEU A 55 0.49 5.19 1.83
C LEU A 55 1.88 5.50 2.38
N THR A 56 2.80 4.54 2.30
CA THR A 56 4.18 4.64 2.78
C THR A 56 5.08 3.72 1.95
N GLY A 57 6.32 4.14 1.70
CA GLY A 57 7.33 3.32 1.00
C GLY A 57 7.01 3.06 -0.47
N ARG A 58 7.57 1.96 -0.98
CA ARG A 58 7.36 1.46 -2.35
C ARG A 58 7.04 -0.02 -2.34
N LYS A 59 6.09 -0.42 -3.17
CA LYS A 59 5.64 -1.81 -3.31
C LYS A 59 5.72 -2.23 -4.77
N LEU A 60 6.14 -3.45 -5.03
CA LEU A 60 6.00 -4.09 -6.33
C LEU A 60 4.88 -5.13 -6.23
N SER A 61 3.97 -5.16 -7.19
CA SER A 61 3.10 -6.31 -7.38
C SER A 61 2.92 -6.65 -8.85
N GLY A 62 2.63 -7.90 -9.16
CA GLY A 62 2.25 -8.32 -10.50
C GLY A 62 1.47 -9.61 -10.48
N ASP A 63 0.88 -9.93 -11.62
CA ASP A 63 0.35 -11.25 -11.93
C ASP A 63 1.04 -11.77 -13.20
N ASP A 64 0.77 -13.03 -13.56
CA ASP A 64 1.42 -13.70 -14.68
C ASP A 64 1.00 -13.16 -16.05
N GLU A 65 -0.09 -12.39 -16.15
CA GLU A 65 -0.66 -11.92 -17.42
C GLU A 65 -0.32 -10.44 -17.73
N LEU A 66 -0.27 -9.58 -16.72
CA LEU A 66 -0.14 -8.12 -16.83
C LEU A 66 1.28 -7.61 -16.47
N GLY A 67 2.16 -8.48 -15.96
CA GLY A 67 3.52 -8.14 -15.58
C GLY A 67 3.60 -7.40 -14.23
N HIS A 68 4.79 -6.85 -13.92
CA HIS A 68 5.03 -6.18 -12.64
C HIS A 68 4.72 -4.69 -12.70
N GLN A 69 4.15 -4.17 -11.61
CA GLN A 69 3.81 -2.79 -11.38
C GLN A 69 4.37 -2.30 -10.05
N GLU A 70 5.03 -1.14 -10.09
CA GLU A 70 5.49 -0.44 -8.90
C GLU A 70 4.42 0.54 -8.39
N TRP A 71 4.29 0.59 -7.07
CA TRP A 71 3.32 1.39 -6.34
C TRP A 71 4.05 2.30 -5.36
N GLY A 72 3.61 3.55 -5.31
CA GLY A 72 4.18 4.65 -4.56
C GLY A 72 3.33 5.91 -4.73
N PRO A 73 3.87 7.11 -4.57
CA PRO A 73 3.07 8.34 -4.60
C PRO A 73 2.37 8.55 -5.96
N ASP A 74 3.00 8.16 -7.07
CA ASP A 74 2.42 8.31 -8.41
C ASP A 74 1.36 7.25 -8.77
N ARG A 75 1.40 6.10 -8.08
CA ARG A 75 0.49 4.97 -8.32
C ARG A 75 0.26 4.25 -7.00
N PHE A 76 -0.76 4.65 -6.26
CA PHE A 76 -0.95 4.23 -4.86
C PHE A 76 -2.18 3.35 -4.63
N LEU A 77 -3.13 3.33 -5.57
CA LEU A 77 -4.38 2.58 -5.46
C LEU A 77 -4.27 1.23 -6.16
N ILE A 78 -4.50 0.15 -5.42
CA ILE A 78 -4.50 -1.22 -5.92
C ILE A 78 -5.91 -1.79 -5.76
N THR A 79 -6.49 -2.31 -6.85
CA THR A 79 -7.80 -2.96 -6.85
C THR A 79 -7.64 -4.45 -7.17
N PRO A 80 -7.21 -5.28 -6.20
CA PRO A 80 -7.18 -6.73 -6.38
C PRO A 80 -8.61 -7.29 -6.47
N VAL A 81 -8.97 -7.85 -7.62
CA VAL A 81 -10.25 -8.55 -7.82
C VAL A 81 -9.96 -10.03 -8.05
N ASP A 82 -9.87 -10.81 -6.97
CA ASP A 82 -9.65 -12.27 -6.98
C ASP A 82 -8.52 -12.76 -7.90
N LEU A 83 -7.43 -12.00 -7.97
CA LEU A 83 -6.23 -12.36 -8.74
C LEU A 83 -5.13 -12.86 -7.80
N PRO A 84 -4.42 -13.94 -8.16
CA PRO A 84 -3.18 -14.29 -7.51
C PRO A 84 -2.18 -13.15 -7.73
N LEU A 85 -1.82 -12.45 -6.66
CA LEU A 85 -0.84 -11.36 -6.73
C LEU A 85 0.47 -11.82 -6.13
N ILE A 86 1.53 -11.67 -6.91
CA ILE A 86 2.89 -11.78 -6.42
C ILE A 86 3.30 -10.37 -6.01
N ALA A 87 3.64 -10.16 -4.74
CA ALA A 87 3.98 -8.85 -4.22
C ALA A 87 5.23 -8.85 -3.34
N ARG A 88 5.95 -7.73 -3.32
CA ARG A 88 6.99 -7.43 -2.34
C ARG A 88 6.99 -5.96 -1.95
N VAL A 89 7.33 -5.67 -0.71
CA VAL A 89 7.70 -4.30 -0.30
C VAL A 89 9.15 -4.08 -0.74
N LEU A 90 9.37 -3.06 -1.58
CA LEU A 90 10.69 -2.72 -2.12
C LEU A 90 11.49 -1.91 -1.10
N GLU A 91 10.84 -0.92 -0.51
CA GLU A 91 11.45 0.07 0.34
C GLU A 91 10.41 0.62 1.32
N VAL A 92 10.86 1.01 2.50
CA VAL A 92 10.03 1.63 3.53
C VAL A 92 10.65 2.99 3.82
N GLY A 93 9.85 4.07 3.76
CA GLY A 93 10.33 5.40 4.12
C GLY A 93 10.74 5.43 5.60
N GLN A 94 11.86 6.10 5.91
CA GLN A 94 12.44 6.11 7.25
C GLN A 94 11.48 6.61 8.32
N GLN A 95 10.56 7.51 7.96
CA GLN A 95 9.57 8.06 8.88
C GLN A 95 8.17 7.46 8.69
N GLY A 96 8.04 6.38 7.91
CA GLY A 96 6.73 5.91 7.45
C GLY A 96 6.12 6.89 6.43
N ASP A 97 6.96 7.41 5.54
CA ASP A 97 6.64 8.28 4.42
C ASP A 97 6.87 7.56 3.07
N PHE A 98 6.50 8.19 1.96
CA PHE A 98 6.84 7.68 0.63
C PHE A 98 8.35 7.82 0.37
N CYS A 99 8.96 6.83 -0.27
CA CYS A 99 10.32 6.97 -0.79
C CYS A 99 10.26 7.81 -2.07
N ARG A 100 11.10 8.85 -2.14
CA ARG A 100 11.26 9.69 -3.34
C ARG A 100 12.28 9.09 -4.29
#